data_AF-A0A9X5XFI7-F1
#
_entry.id   AF-A0A9X5XFI7-F1
#
_cell.length_a   1.000
_cell.length_b   1.000
_cell.length_c   1.000
_cell.angle_alpha   90.00
_cell.angle_beta   90.00
_cell.angle_gamma   90.00
#
_symmetry.space_group_name_H-M   'P 1'
#
loop_
_entity.id
_entity.type
_entity.pdbx_description
1 polymer ?
#
loop_
_entity_poly.entity_id
_entity_poly.type
_entity_poly.pdbx_seq_one_letter_code
_entity_poly.pdbx_strand_id
1 'polypeptide(L)'
;ARQRRLITWWVPGVILATAWWVIPLLMLGLYGENFLPYVETSGTTTATMSATESLRGAGNWVAYLHFGEAWLPAGWTVAASVVVIVCSALAAGLGLAGLARRDMPERRWLVLTVLSVALLTLAGYGGAFGAPFHGVVQDWLNGWLVPFRNIYKFQTGLALALVFGLAHLVGVAAEPRGARPVRGRRYAPLVAAVLILPGLAWPYLNGSILNPGSFQQLPTYWRTTADWLKKYSPDSRALVVPATAHGLYTWGSPIDEPLDVLADSRWAERDYVPFGTPGNRRAMDAVEQALMTGSDVPGLGDYLSRAGLYYVVVRNDLDPDQVGYVPTQTVKRTLEQSGYARVTGFGPVVTGGRIAHHAPLQVEGLYPRERAVEIYEPASNGAPRPGQAGLSAIADTAVVSGGPEALLPLAADPSMRGRPAVLTGDNHPGLGTAAVQVVGDGLRRADTRFGLVNSNTSYTYTPDQRNDSDSA
;
A
#
# COMPACT_ATOMS: atom_id res chain seq x y z
N ALA A 1 28.24 -32.69 -22.42
CA ALA A 1 29.30 -32.24 -21.49
C ALA A 1 29.27 -30.73 -21.19
N ARG A 2 29.31 -29.84 -22.20
CA ARG A 2 29.34 -28.38 -22.01
C ARG A 2 28.13 -27.79 -21.27
N GLN A 3 26.90 -28.20 -21.62
CA GLN A 3 25.69 -27.76 -20.91
C GLN A 3 25.68 -28.16 -19.44
N ARG A 4 26.03 -29.41 -19.13
CA ARG A 4 26.15 -29.88 -17.75
C ARG A 4 27.19 -29.07 -16.98
N ARG A 5 28.37 -28.82 -17.59
CA ARG A 5 29.42 -27.99 -16.99
C ARG A 5 28.96 -26.56 -16.74
N LEU A 6 28.19 -25.97 -17.67
CA LEU A 6 27.58 -24.66 -17.48
C LEU A 6 26.60 -24.69 -16.29
N ILE A 7 25.67 -25.64 -16.23
CA ILE A 7 24.72 -25.78 -15.12
C ILE A 7 25.46 -25.96 -13.78
N THR A 8 26.51 -26.78 -13.74
CA THR A 8 27.33 -27.02 -12.54
C THR A 8 27.96 -25.75 -11.99
N TRP A 9 28.36 -24.79 -12.83
CA TRP A 9 28.91 -23.51 -12.37
C TRP A 9 27.85 -22.44 -12.19
N TRP A 10 26.80 -22.47 -13.00
CA TRP A 10 25.74 -21.47 -12.99
C TRP A 10 24.88 -21.58 -11.74
N VAL A 11 24.49 -22.80 -11.33
CA VAL A 11 23.65 -22.99 -10.14
C VAL A 11 24.31 -22.44 -8.87
N PRO A 12 25.56 -22.79 -8.53
CA PRO A 12 26.25 -22.17 -7.39
C PRO A 12 26.45 -20.66 -7.57
N GLY A 13 26.75 -20.20 -8.79
CA GLY A 13 26.93 -18.78 -9.08
C GLY A 13 25.66 -17.96 -8.81
N VAL A 14 24.48 -18.46 -9.23
CA VAL A 14 23.19 -17.84 -8.93
C VAL A 14 22.92 -17.85 -7.44
N ILE A 15 23.11 -19.00 -6.77
CA ILE A 15 22.91 -19.11 -5.31
C ILE A 15 23.74 -18.06 -4.58
N LEU A 16 25.04 -17.96 -4.88
CA LEU A 16 25.93 -16.98 -4.26
C LEU A 16 25.51 -15.54 -4.57
N ALA A 17 25.12 -15.25 -5.82
CA ALA A 17 24.67 -13.93 -6.24
C ALA A 17 23.35 -13.50 -5.56
N THR A 18 22.48 -14.46 -5.21
CA THR A 18 21.17 -14.18 -4.59
C THR A 18 21.15 -14.36 -3.07
N ALA A 19 22.17 -15.02 -2.49
CA ALA A 19 22.18 -15.38 -1.07
C ALA A 19 21.96 -14.19 -0.13
N TRP A 20 22.52 -13.02 -0.48
CA TRP A 20 22.45 -11.83 0.36
C TRP A 20 21.03 -11.32 0.61
N TRP A 21 20.07 -11.60 -0.28
CA TRP A 21 18.65 -11.25 -0.08
C TRP A 21 17.77 -12.47 0.20
N VAL A 22 18.11 -13.66 -0.31
CA VAL A 22 17.37 -14.90 -0.02
C VAL A 22 17.43 -15.24 1.46
N ILE A 23 18.58 -15.09 2.10
CA ILE A 23 18.73 -15.40 3.53
C ILE A 23 17.86 -14.48 4.40
N PRO A 24 17.93 -13.14 4.29
CA PRO A 24 17.01 -12.25 4.99
C PRO A 24 15.53 -12.52 4.68
N LEU A 25 15.20 -12.86 3.43
CA LEU A 25 13.81 -13.20 3.05
C LEU A 25 13.31 -14.44 3.80
N LEU A 26 14.14 -15.48 3.93
CA LEU A 26 13.80 -16.67 4.73
C LEU A 26 13.67 -16.34 6.21
N MET A 27 14.53 -15.46 6.75
CA MET A 27 14.41 -14.98 8.13
C MET A 27 13.11 -14.21 8.35
N LEU A 28 12.73 -13.33 7.42
CA LEU A 28 11.44 -12.62 7.46
C LEU A 28 10.26 -13.59 7.38
N GLY A 29 10.36 -14.67 6.62
CA GLY A 29 9.33 -15.71 6.57
C GLY A 29 9.14 -16.48 7.89
N LEU A 30 10.17 -16.52 8.75
CA LEU A 30 10.13 -17.21 10.04
C LEU A 30 9.79 -16.29 11.22
N TYR A 31 10.26 -15.04 11.18
CA TYR A 31 10.22 -14.11 12.31
C TYR A 31 9.47 -12.80 12.02
N GLY A 32 9.22 -12.48 10.75
CA GLY A 32 8.50 -11.28 10.34
C GLY A 32 6.99 -11.44 10.45
N GLU A 33 6.28 -10.31 10.48
CA GLU A 33 4.83 -10.28 10.46
C GLU A 33 4.30 -10.56 9.06
N ASN A 34 3.30 -11.45 8.96
CA ASN A 34 2.69 -11.77 7.67
C ASN A 34 1.61 -10.73 7.31
N PHE A 35 2.02 -9.69 6.59
CA PHE A 35 1.11 -8.62 6.15
C PHE A 35 0.30 -8.97 4.88
N LEU A 36 0.61 -10.06 4.19
CA LEU A 36 -0.01 -10.42 2.90
C LEU A 36 -1.54 -10.68 2.93
N PRO A 37 -2.16 -11.06 4.05
CA PRO A 37 -3.63 -11.10 4.15
C PRO A 37 -4.29 -9.72 4.14
N TYR A 38 -3.53 -8.65 4.40
CA TYR A 38 -4.03 -7.28 4.59
C TYR A 38 -3.76 -6.35 3.40
N VAL A 39 -3.37 -6.92 2.25
CA VAL A 39 -3.11 -6.19 1.01
C VAL A 39 -4.14 -6.56 -0.07
N GLU A 40 -3.85 -6.26 -1.34
CA GLU A 40 -4.76 -6.50 -2.46
C GLU A 40 -5.20 -7.96 -2.60
N THR A 41 -6.42 -8.24 -3.07
CA THR A 41 -6.92 -9.62 -3.25
C THR A 41 -6.55 -10.20 -4.62
N SER A 42 -6.61 -11.53 -4.75
CA SER A 42 -6.45 -12.18 -6.06
C SER A 42 -7.55 -11.77 -7.06
N GLY A 43 -8.76 -11.46 -6.58
CA GLY A 43 -9.83 -10.89 -7.40
C GLY A 43 -9.38 -9.58 -8.07
N THR A 44 -8.84 -8.64 -7.30
CA THR A 44 -8.33 -7.35 -7.80
C THR A 44 -7.15 -7.52 -8.76
N THR A 45 -6.14 -8.29 -8.37
CA THR A 45 -4.89 -8.43 -9.15
C THR A 45 -5.06 -9.19 -10.45
N THR A 46 -6.07 -10.06 -10.54
CA THR A 46 -6.34 -10.85 -11.74
C THR A 46 -7.41 -10.25 -12.64
N ALA A 47 -8.24 -9.33 -12.14
CA ALA A 47 -9.36 -8.72 -12.89
C ALA A 47 -8.94 -7.98 -14.17
N THR A 48 -7.71 -7.49 -14.25
CA THR A 48 -7.19 -6.76 -15.42
C THR A 48 -6.40 -7.65 -16.39
N MET A 49 -6.30 -8.94 -16.11
CA MET A 49 -5.45 -9.88 -16.85
C MET A 49 -6.22 -10.64 -17.95
N SER A 50 -7.06 -9.94 -18.71
CA SER A 50 -7.68 -10.55 -19.89
C SER A 50 -6.62 -10.95 -20.92
N ALA A 51 -6.97 -11.82 -21.87
CA ALA A 51 -6.04 -12.23 -22.92
C ALA A 51 -5.48 -11.05 -23.74
N THR A 52 -6.31 -10.02 -23.99
CA THR A 52 -5.89 -8.83 -24.73
C THR A 52 -4.91 -7.99 -23.93
N GLU A 53 -5.17 -7.76 -22.65
CA GLU A 53 -4.27 -6.98 -21.78
C GLU A 53 -2.98 -7.74 -21.49
N SER A 54 -3.06 -9.08 -21.39
CA SER A 54 -1.89 -9.93 -21.24
C SER A 54 -0.93 -9.78 -22.43
N LEU A 55 -1.46 -9.84 -23.67
CA LEU A 55 -0.72 -9.66 -24.91
C LEU A 55 -0.19 -8.24 -25.11
N ARG A 56 -0.98 -7.23 -24.74
CA ARG A 56 -0.59 -5.81 -24.82
C ARG A 56 0.48 -5.41 -23.80
N GLY A 57 0.67 -6.18 -22.74
CA GLY A 57 1.51 -5.78 -21.60
C GLY A 57 0.81 -4.78 -20.67
N ALA A 58 -0.52 -4.75 -20.67
CA ALA A 58 -1.34 -3.80 -19.93
C ALA A 58 -2.02 -4.44 -18.70
N GLY A 59 -1.56 -5.61 -18.26
CA GLY A 59 -2.22 -6.39 -17.21
C GLY A 59 -1.99 -5.90 -15.77
N ASN A 60 -1.13 -4.90 -15.56
CA ASN A 60 -0.87 -4.33 -14.23
C ASN A 60 -2.14 -3.67 -13.67
N TRP A 61 -2.78 -4.28 -12.67
CA TRP A 61 -4.03 -3.80 -12.11
C TRP A 61 -3.95 -2.38 -11.51
N VAL A 62 -2.77 -1.99 -11.01
CA VAL A 62 -2.54 -0.65 -10.45
C VAL A 62 -2.70 0.45 -11.52
N ALA A 63 -2.48 0.12 -12.79
CA ALA A 63 -2.69 1.03 -13.92
C ALA A 63 -4.15 1.47 -14.11
N TYR A 64 -5.10 0.74 -13.50
CA TYR A 64 -6.54 0.98 -13.61
C TYR A 64 -7.11 1.72 -12.39
N LEU A 65 -6.28 2.03 -11.38
CA LEU A 65 -6.70 2.83 -10.23
C LEU A 65 -6.83 4.31 -10.61
N HIS A 66 -8.02 4.87 -10.42
CA HIS A 66 -8.35 6.24 -10.75
C HIS A 66 -9.23 6.88 -9.67
N PHE A 67 -8.66 7.74 -8.85
CA PHE A 67 -9.31 8.39 -7.69
C PHE A 67 -9.47 9.89 -7.94
N GLY A 68 -10.22 10.26 -8.98
CA GLY A 68 -10.22 11.62 -9.54
C GLY A 68 -9.03 11.91 -10.46
N GLU A 69 -7.86 11.36 -10.12
CA GLU A 69 -6.68 11.28 -10.99
C GLU A 69 -6.15 9.84 -11.07
N ALA A 70 -5.43 9.53 -12.13
CA ALA A 70 -4.80 8.23 -12.30
C ALA A 70 -3.64 8.05 -11.31
N TRP A 71 -3.67 6.96 -10.53
CA TRP A 71 -2.59 6.66 -9.57
C TRP A 71 -1.24 6.44 -10.25
N LEU A 72 -1.26 5.75 -11.40
CA LEU A 72 -0.11 5.60 -12.30
C LEU A 72 -0.45 6.21 -13.66
N PRO A 73 -0.11 7.48 -13.94
CA PRO A 73 -0.52 8.15 -15.19
C PRO A 73 -0.02 7.44 -16.45
N ALA A 74 1.23 6.93 -16.45
CA ALA A 74 1.76 6.14 -17.56
C ALA A 74 1.01 4.81 -17.72
N GLY A 75 0.70 4.14 -16.61
CA GLY A 75 -0.08 2.90 -16.60
C GLY A 75 -1.48 3.13 -17.19
N TRP A 76 -2.17 4.16 -16.71
CA TRP A 76 -3.48 4.57 -17.21
C TRP A 76 -3.44 4.91 -18.69
N THR A 77 -2.38 5.59 -19.14
CA THR A 77 -2.16 5.87 -20.56
C THR A 77 -2.05 4.58 -21.39
N VAL A 78 -1.34 3.57 -20.90
CA VAL A 78 -1.23 2.24 -21.56
C VAL A 78 -2.56 1.49 -21.59
N ALA A 79 -3.35 1.61 -20.52
CA ALA A 79 -4.65 0.96 -20.37
C ALA A 79 -5.76 1.62 -21.22
N ALA A 80 -5.80 2.96 -21.28
CA ALA A 80 -6.96 3.70 -21.77
C ALA A 80 -6.74 4.48 -23.08
N SER A 81 -5.51 4.79 -23.47
CA SER A 81 -5.26 5.57 -24.70
C SER A 81 -5.49 4.73 -25.95
N VAL A 82 -6.41 5.18 -26.81
CA VAL A 82 -6.74 4.51 -28.09
C VAL A 82 -5.48 4.28 -28.94
N VAL A 83 -4.60 5.27 -29.04
CA VAL A 83 -3.35 5.17 -29.83
C VAL A 83 -2.44 4.09 -29.25
N VAL A 84 -2.28 4.06 -27.93
CA VAL A 84 -1.45 3.05 -27.27
C VAL A 84 -2.07 1.66 -27.43
N ILE A 85 -3.39 1.56 -27.34
CA ILE A 85 -4.14 0.31 -27.55
C ILE A 85 -3.91 -0.25 -28.95
N VAL A 86 -4.11 0.56 -29.98
CA VAL A 86 -3.93 0.12 -31.36
C VAL A 86 -2.48 -0.27 -31.62
N CYS A 87 -1.50 0.55 -31.24
CA CYS A 87 -0.09 0.28 -31.49
C CYS A 87 0.43 -0.96 -30.74
N SER A 88 0.05 -1.14 -29.47
CA SER A 88 0.44 -2.32 -28.68
C SER A 88 -0.24 -3.60 -29.15
N ALA A 89 -1.50 -3.53 -29.60
CA ALA A 89 -2.19 -4.66 -30.21
C ALA A 89 -1.54 -5.07 -31.55
N LEU A 90 -1.12 -4.09 -32.37
CA LEU A 90 -0.36 -4.34 -33.60
C LEU A 90 1.00 -4.98 -33.28
N ALA A 91 1.71 -4.49 -32.26
CA ALA A 91 2.97 -5.07 -31.82
C ALA A 91 2.80 -6.53 -31.38
N ALA A 92 1.79 -6.83 -30.57
CA ALA A 92 1.48 -8.18 -30.14
C ALA A 92 1.08 -9.08 -31.33
N GLY A 93 0.23 -8.60 -32.23
CA GLY A 93 -0.20 -9.34 -33.42
C GLY A 93 0.96 -9.68 -34.37
N LEU A 94 1.84 -8.71 -34.65
CA LEU A 94 3.05 -8.93 -35.45
C LEU A 94 4.06 -9.84 -34.74
N GLY A 95 4.19 -9.71 -33.42
CA GLY A 95 4.99 -10.62 -32.60
C GLY A 95 4.53 -12.07 -32.70
N LEU A 96 3.23 -12.30 -32.51
CA LEU A 96 2.60 -13.62 -32.67
C LEU A 96 2.76 -14.16 -34.10
N ALA A 97 2.55 -13.31 -35.12
CA ALA A 97 2.73 -13.71 -36.51
C ALA A 97 4.17 -14.15 -36.81
N GLY A 98 5.16 -13.50 -36.20
CA GLY A 98 6.56 -13.90 -36.27
C GLY A 98 6.85 -15.23 -35.57
N LEU A 99 6.33 -15.42 -34.35
CA LEU A 99 6.45 -16.68 -33.59
C LEU A 99 5.77 -17.86 -34.30
N ALA A 100 4.69 -17.60 -35.04
CA ALA A 100 3.98 -18.61 -35.81
C ALA A 100 4.80 -19.10 -37.02
N ARG A 101 5.84 -18.36 -37.45
CA ARG A 101 6.66 -18.77 -38.59
C ARG A 101 7.46 -20.03 -38.28
N ARG A 102 7.52 -20.92 -39.27
CA ARG A 102 8.30 -22.17 -39.21
C ARG A 102 9.81 -21.98 -39.16
N ASP A 103 10.31 -20.84 -39.63
CA ASP A 103 11.74 -20.50 -39.69
C ASP A 103 12.23 -19.73 -38.46
N MET A 104 11.40 -19.61 -37.41
CA MET A 104 11.77 -18.92 -36.17
C MET A 104 12.88 -19.69 -35.42
N PRO A 105 14.05 -19.07 -35.16
CA PRO A 105 15.08 -19.66 -34.32
C PRO A 105 14.56 -19.91 -32.90
N GLU A 106 14.94 -21.06 -32.31
CA GLU A 106 14.53 -21.45 -30.95
C GLU A 106 13.00 -21.41 -30.70
N ARG A 107 12.20 -21.60 -31.75
CA ARG A 107 10.73 -21.50 -31.71
C ARG A 107 10.09 -22.30 -30.57
N ARG A 108 10.58 -23.51 -30.31
CA ARG A 108 10.02 -24.38 -29.26
C ARG A 108 10.16 -23.73 -27.89
N TRP A 109 11.33 -23.18 -27.58
CA TRP A 109 11.58 -22.49 -26.32
C TRP A 109 10.67 -21.27 -26.18
N LEU A 110 10.57 -20.44 -27.24
CA LEU A 110 9.72 -19.26 -27.23
C LEU A 110 8.23 -19.58 -27.07
N VAL A 111 7.74 -20.60 -27.77
CA VAL A 111 6.34 -21.05 -27.65
C VAL A 111 6.07 -21.61 -26.25
N LEU A 112 7.00 -22.38 -25.67
CA LEU A 112 6.88 -22.85 -24.29
C LEU A 112 6.87 -21.71 -23.28
N THR A 113 7.64 -20.65 -23.51
CA THR A 113 7.61 -19.42 -22.70
C THR A 113 6.23 -18.75 -22.80
N VAL A 114 5.70 -18.56 -24.02
CA VAL A 114 4.36 -17.97 -24.22
C VAL A 114 3.28 -18.80 -23.55
N LEU A 115 3.28 -20.12 -23.73
CA LEU A 115 2.28 -21.01 -23.14
C LEU A 115 2.37 -21.01 -21.60
N SER A 116 3.58 -21.04 -21.04
CA SER A 116 3.77 -20.98 -19.59
C SER A 116 3.29 -19.65 -19.01
N VAL A 117 3.64 -18.51 -19.64
CA VAL A 117 3.20 -17.20 -19.19
C VAL A 117 1.68 -17.06 -19.33
N ALA A 118 1.10 -17.44 -20.47
CA ALA A 118 -0.33 -17.41 -20.68
C ALA A 118 -1.09 -18.28 -19.67
N LEU A 119 -0.56 -19.46 -19.33
CA LEU A 119 -1.14 -20.29 -18.27
C LEU A 119 -1.15 -19.56 -16.93
N LEU A 120 -0.04 -18.95 -16.53
CA LEU A 120 0.07 -18.25 -15.24
C LEU A 120 -0.79 -16.98 -15.19
N THR A 121 -0.80 -16.18 -16.26
CA THR A 121 -1.50 -14.89 -16.28
C THR A 121 -3.01 -15.04 -16.48
N LEU A 122 -3.46 -16.02 -17.27
CA LEU A 122 -4.89 -16.15 -17.58
C LEU A 122 -5.64 -17.03 -16.58
N ALA A 123 -4.95 -17.90 -15.84
CA ALA A 123 -5.59 -18.89 -14.97
C ALA A 123 -6.47 -18.28 -13.87
N GLY A 124 -6.13 -17.09 -13.36
CA GLY A 124 -6.92 -16.41 -12.33
C GLY A 124 -7.93 -15.39 -12.88
N TYR A 125 -7.98 -15.13 -14.18
CA TYR A 125 -8.88 -14.13 -14.76
C TYR A 125 -10.32 -14.67 -14.83
N GLY A 126 -11.24 -14.05 -14.08
CA GLY A 126 -12.65 -14.43 -14.01
C GLY A 126 -13.61 -13.62 -14.87
N GLY A 127 -13.11 -12.68 -15.68
CA GLY A 127 -13.95 -11.81 -16.52
C GLY A 127 -14.55 -12.51 -17.75
N ALA A 128 -15.00 -11.72 -18.73
CA ALA A 128 -15.56 -12.26 -19.97
C ALA A 128 -14.53 -13.15 -20.70
N PHE A 129 -14.92 -14.38 -21.05
CA PHE A 129 -14.03 -15.42 -21.58
C PHE A 129 -12.85 -15.78 -20.64
N GLY A 130 -13.07 -15.65 -19.33
CA GLY A 130 -12.11 -16.02 -18.29
C GLY A 130 -11.88 -17.53 -18.14
N ALA A 131 -10.93 -17.89 -17.29
CA ALA A 131 -10.58 -19.28 -17.04
C ALA A 131 -11.72 -20.01 -16.28
N PRO A 132 -12.05 -21.26 -16.66
CA PRO A 132 -13.17 -21.99 -16.06
C PRO A 132 -12.97 -22.30 -14.56
N PHE A 133 -11.72 -22.32 -14.07
CA PHE A 133 -11.37 -22.60 -12.68
C PHE A 133 -10.72 -21.40 -11.98
N HIS A 134 -11.01 -20.18 -12.43
CA HIS A 134 -10.37 -18.97 -11.90
C HIS A 134 -10.54 -18.82 -10.39
N GLY A 135 -11.71 -19.16 -9.83
CA GLY A 135 -11.95 -19.09 -8.38
C GLY A 135 -10.99 -19.96 -7.57
N VAL A 136 -10.72 -21.19 -8.02
CA VAL A 136 -9.77 -22.10 -7.36
C VAL A 136 -8.34 -21.53 -7.41
N VAL A 137 -7.95 -20.96 -8.56
CA VAL A 137 -6.65 -20.32 -8.72
C VAL A 137 -6.54 -19.08 -7.83
N GLN A 138 -7.60 -18.27 -7.78
CA GLN A 138 -7.71 -17.11 -6.91
C GLN A 138 -7.63 -17.49 -5.42
N ASP A 139 -8.23 -18.61 -5.01
CA ASP A 139 -8.12 -19.14 -3.65
C ASP A 139 -6.69 -19.57 -3.33
N TRP A 140 -5.99 -20.22 -4.26
CA TRP A 140 -4.57 -20.54 -4.07
C TRP A 140 -3.71 -19.27 -3.97
N LEU A 141 -3.97 -18.26 -4.81
CA LEU A 141 -3.31 -16.94 -4.77
C LEU A 141 -3.68 -16.11 -3.53
N ASN A 142 -4.79 -16.41 -2.86
CA ASN A 142 -5.14 -15.85 -1.56
C ASN A 142 -4.50 -16.62 -0.40
N GLY A 143 -4.24 -17.92 -0.59
CA GLY A 143 -3.58 -18.81 0.36
C GLY A 143 -2.08 -18.98 0.09
N TRP A 144 -1.66 -20.21 -0.16
CA TRP A 144 -0.25 -20.61 -0.20
C TRP A 144 0.56 -20.05 -1.40
N LEU A 145 -0.10 -19.59 -2.46
CA LEU A 145 0.53 -18.89 -3.60
C LEU A 145 0.48 -17.36 -3.47
N VAL A 146 0.19 -16.82 -2.29
CA VAL A 146 0.11 -15.36 -2.09
C VAL A 146 1.33 -14.56 -2.58
N PRO A 147 2.59 -15.03 -2.54
CA PRO A 147 3.71 -14.27 -3.10
C PRO A 147 3.59 -14.02 -4.62
N PHE A 148 2.76 -14.81 -5.32
CA PHE A 148 2.52 -14.74 -6.76
C PHE A 148 1.21 -14.04 -7.15
N ARG A 149 0.47 -13.47 -6.19
CA ARG A 149 -0.82 -12.80 -6.41
C ARG A 149 -0.76 -11.73 -7.51
N ASN A 150 0.33 -10.97 -7.57
CA ASN A 150 0.63 -10.04 -8.67
C ASN A 150 1.13 -10.76 -9.94
N ILE A 151 0.21 -11.44 -10.63
CA ILE A 151 0.48 -12.27 -11.80
C ILE A 151 1.04 -11.50 -13.02
N TYR A 152 0.84 -10.19 -13.10
CA TYR A 152 1.39 -9.35 -14.18
C TYR A 152 2.92 -9.38 -14.24
N LYS A 153 3.60 -9.70 -13.13
CA LYS A 153 5.06 -9.82 -13.06
C LYS A 153 5.63 -10.86 -14.04
N PHE A 154 4.84 -11.85 -14.43
CA PHE A 154 5.23 -12.89 -15.39
C PHE A 154 5.15 -12.43 -16.86
N GLN A 155 4.55 -11.28 -17.18
CA GLN A 155 4.36 -10.80 -18.55
C GLN A 155 5.69 -10.50 -19.28
N THR A 156 6.79 -10.32 -18.55
CA THR A 156 8.12 -10.07 -19.13
C THR A 156 8.57 -11.19 -20.10
N GLY A 157 8.25 -12.45 -19.79
CA GLY A 157 8.54 -13.58 -20.67
C GLY A 157 7.74 -13.54 -21.98
N LEU A 158 6.46 -13.12 -21.91
CA LEU A 158 5.61 -12.94 -23.09
C LEU A 158 6.10 -11.77 -23.94
N ALA A 159 6.44 -10.64 -23.34
CA ALA A 159 7.00 -9.48 -24.03
C ALA A 159 8.28 -9.85 -24.80
N LEU A 160 9.21 -10.59 -24.17
CA LEU A 160 10.43 -11.07 -24.81
C LEU A 160 10.12 -11.92 -26.05
N ALA A 161 9.21 -12.89 -25.93
CA ALA A 161 8.85 -13.75 -27.04
C ALA A 161 8.20 -12.98 -28.20
N LEU A 162 7.29 -12.04 -27.88
CA LEU A 162 6.64 -11.19 -28.88
C LEU A 162 7.64 -10.28 -29.61
N VAL A 163 8.59 -9.67 -28.89
CA VAL A 163 9.63 -8.83 -29.48
C VAL A 163 10.53 -9.65 -30.43
N PHE A 164 10.93 -10.87 -30.05
CA PHE A 164 11.70 -11.72 -30.94
C PHE A 164 10.91 -12.19 -32.16
N GLY A 165 9.63 -12.53 -31.99
CA GLY A 165 8.75 -12.82 -33.11
C GLY A 165 8.67 -11.63 -34.07
N LEU A 166 8.45 -10.43 -33.53
CA LEU A 166 8.33 -9.21 -34.31
C LEU A 166 9.62 -8.90 -35.08
N ALA A 167 10.77 -8.98 -34.41
CA ALA A 167 12.07 -8.78 -35.03
C ALA A 167 12.32 -9.79 -36.17
N HIS A 168 11.98 -11.06 -35.95
CA HIS A 168 12.11 -12.10 -36.97
C HIS A 168 11.19 -11.85 -38.16
N LEU A 169 9.92 -11.51 -37.91
CA LEU A 169 8.94 -11.22 -38.96
C LEU A 169 9.42 -10.07 -39.85
N VAL A 170 9.86 -8.98 -39.23
CA VAL A 170 10.35 -7.77 -39.91
C VAL A 170 11.65 -8.04 -40.66
N GLY A 171 12.59 -8.78 -40.06
CA GLY A 171 13.84 -9.15 -40.70
C GLY A 171 13.62 -9.98 -41.95
N VAL A 172 12.76 -11.00 -41.86
CA VAL A 172 12.39 -11.83 -43.02
C VAL A 172 11.59 -11.04 -44.07
N ALA A 173 10.73 -10.11 -43.65
CA ALA A 173 10.01 -9.25 -44.59
C ALA A 173 10.96 -8.35 -45.38
N ALA A 174 12.02 -7.87 -44.73
CA ALA A 174 13.05 -7.01 -45.32
C ALA A 174 14.03 -7.76 -46.24
N GLU A 175 14.26 -9.06 -46.00
CA GLU A 175 15.15 -9.87 -46.83
C GLU A 175 14.66 -9.98 -48.28
N PRO A 176 15.53 -9.75 -49.28
CA PRO A 176 15.23 -10.01 -50.68
C PRO A 176 15.22 -11.53 -50.92
N ARG A 177 14.04 -12.14 -50.83
CA ARG A 177 13.84 -13.57 -51.18
C ARG A 177 13.17 -13.70 -52.55
N GLY A 178 13.79 -14.49 -53.45
CA GLY A 178 13.27 -14.86 -54.77
C GLY A 178 13.95 -14.15 -55.95
N ALA A 179 13.74 -14.67 -57.17
CA ALA A 179 14.34 -14.15 -58.41
C ALA A 179 13.74 -12.81 -58.90
N ARG A 180 12.58 -12.40 -58.36
CA ARG A 180 11.94 -11.11 -58.69
C ARG A 180 12.00 -10.15 -57.50
N PRO A 181 12.68 -9.01 -57.62
CA PRO A 181 12.74 -8.03 -56.54
C PRO A 181 11.37 -7.36 -56.36
N VAL A 182 10.72 -7.59 -55.22
CA VAL A 182 9.55 -6.81 -54.83
C VAL A 182 10.02 -5.47 -54.27
N ARG A 183 9.70 -4.39 -54.98
CA ARG A 183 10.03 -3.02 -54.55
C ARG A 183 9.39 -2.74 -53.18
N GLY A 184 10.17 -2.19 -52.25
CA GLY A 184 9.68 -1.69 -50.97
C GLY A 184 9.90 -2.59 -49.74
N ARG A 185 10.31 -3.86 -49.91
CA ARG A 185 10.56 -4.80 -48.78
C ARG A 185 11.53 -4.25 -47.72
N ARG A 186 12.58 -3.55 -48.15
CA ARG A 186 13.56 -2.89 -47.26
C ARG A 186 12.94 -1.91 -46.25
N TYR A 187 11.73 -1.41 -46.51
CA TYR A 187 11.02 -0.50 -45.62
C TYR A 187 10.14 -1.22 -44.59
N ALA A 188 10.04 -2.56 -44.61
CA ALA A 188 9.26 -3.30 -43.61
C ALA A 188 9.61 -2.95 -42.15
N PRO A 189 10.89 -2.78 -41.76
CA PRO A 189 11.22 -2.32 -40.41
C PRO A 189 10.75 -0.90 -40.12
N LEU A 190 10.85 -0.01 -41.11
CA LEU A 190 10.38 1.37 -40.98
C LEU A 190 8.86 1.42 -40.82
N VAL A 191 8.11 0.64 -41.61
CA VAL A 191 6.65 0.56 -41.51
C VAL A 191 6.24 0.01 -40.15
N ALA A 192 6.87 -1.08 -39.69
CA ALA A 192 6.61 -1.62 -38.35
C ALA A 192 6.92 -0.58 -37.25
N ALA A 193 8.02 0.14 -37.37
CA ALA A 193 8.39 1.21 -36.44
C ALA A 193 7.33 2.32 -36.41
N VAL A 194 6.87 2.80 -37.57
CA VAL A 194 5.83 3.84 -37.68
C VAL A 194 4.48 3.37 -37.11
N LEU A 195 4.13 2.10 -37.25
CA LEU A 195 2.87 1.55 -36.74
C LEU A 195 2.87 1.31 -35.23
N ILE A 196 4.04 1.08 -34.62
CA ILE A 196 4.14 0.60 -33.23
C ILE A 196 4.72 1.65 -32.29
N LEU A 197 5.87 2.22 -32.66
CA LEU A 197 6.64 3.07 -31.74
C LEU A 197 5.89 4.31 -31.28
N PRO A 198 5.06 5.01 -32.09
CA PRO A 198 4.35 6.19 -31.62
C PRO A 198 3.47 5.91 -30.40
N GLY A 199 2.73 4.80 -30.39
CA GLY A 199 1.89 4.42 -29.24
C GLY A 199 2.72 3.91 -28.06
N LEU A 200 3.76 3.10 -28.28
CA LEU A 200 4.60 2.62 -27.18
C LEU A 200 5.43 3.73 -26.52
N ALA A 201 5.83 4.73 -27.29
CA ALA A 201 6.54 5.92 -26.79
C ALA A 201 5.59 6.97 -26.21
N TRP A 202 4.27 6.83 -26.42
CA TRP A 202 3.30 7.86 -26.06
C TRP A 202 3.38 8.32 -24.59
N PRO A 203 3.55 7.43 -23.58
CA PRO A 203 3.68 7.87 -22.19
C PRO A 203 4.90 8.78 -21.93
N TYR A 204 5.96 8.63 -22.72
CA TYR A 204 7.14 9.49 -22.66
C TYR A 204 6.91 10.81 -23.41
N LEU A 205 6.27 10.72 -24.58
CA LEU A 205 6.01 11.88 -25.45
C LEU A 205 4.98 12.85 -24.84
N ASN A 206 4.00 12.35 -24.09
CA ASN A 206 2.97 13.16 -23.45
C ASN A 206 3.30 13.55 -22.00
N GLY A 207 4.46 13.12 -21.47
CA GLY A 207 4.90 13.43 -20.11
C GLY A 207 4.25 12.61 -18.99
N SER A 208 3.33 11.68 -19.29
CA SER A 208 2.66 10.85 -18.27
C SER A 208 3.59 9.87 -17.54
N ILE A 209 4.84 9.73 -17.99
CA ILE A 209 5.89 9.01 -17.26
C ILE A 209 6.23 9.64 -15.90
N LEU A 210 5.94 10.94 -15.73
CA LEU A 210 6.14 11.65 -14.48
C LEU A 210 4.88 11.47 -13.61
N ASN A 211 5.05 10.86 -12.43
CA ASN A 211 3.99 10.80 -11.45
C ASN A 211 3.68 12.21 -10.91
N PRO A 212 2.41 12.50 -10.56
CA PRO A 212 2.03 13.75 -9.91
C PRO A 212 2.67 13.85 -8.51
N GLY A 213 2.57 15.03 -7.90
CA GLY A 213 3.08 15.25 -6.54
C GLY A 213 4.60 15.40 -6.46
N SER A 214 5.26 15.86 -7.53
CA SER A 214 6.69 16.13 -7.50
C SER A 214 7.06 17.17 -6.44
N PHE A 215 8.17 16.96 -5.74
CA PHE A 215 8.75 17.89 -4.79
C PHE A 215 10.27 17.93 -4.94
N GLN A 216 10.90 19.04 -4.55
CA GLN A 216 12.36 19.21 -4.66
C GLN A 216 13.11 18.68 -3.44
N GLN A 217 12.54 18.87 -2.24
CA GLN A 217 13.11 18.41 -0.98
C GLN A 217 12.01 18.33 0.07
N LEU A 218 12.23 17.53 1.12
CA LEU A 218 11.38 17.55 2.30
C LEU A 218 11.44 18.94 2.96
N PRO A 219 10.29 19.53 3.33
CA PRO A 219 10.26 20.85 3.96
C PRO A 219 11.07 20.90 5.27
N THR A 220 11.73 22.02 5.53
CA THR A 220 12.62 22.19 6.70
C THR A 220 11.89 21.98 8.02
N TYR A 221 10.59 22.29 8.11
CA TYR A 221 9.81 22.12 9.33
C TYR A 221 9.63 20.64 9.73
N TRP A 222 9.67 19.69 8.79
CA TRP A 222 9.69 18.26 9.11
C TRP A 222 11.02 17.84 9.74
N ARG A 223 12.15 18.42 9.28
CA ARG A 223 13.46 18.22 9.95
C ARG A 223 13.45 18.81 11.36
N THR A 224 12.93 20.03 11.51
CA THR A 224 12.78 20.68 12.83
C THR A 224 11.89 19.84 13.76
N THR A 225 10.84 19.21 13.23
CA THR A 225 9.98 18.29 13.99
C THR A 225 10.77 17.08 14.46
N ALA A 226 11.54 16.43 13.58
CA ALA A 226 12.38 15.28 13.93
C ALA A 226 13.45 15.62 14.99
N ASP A 227 14.15 16.76 14.84
CA ASP A 227 15.15 17.24 15.80
C ASP A 227 14.52 17.56 17.17
N TRP A 228 13.31 18.13 17.16
CA TRP A 228 12.57 18.39 18.38
C TRP A 228 12.18 17.09 19.09
N LEU A 229 11.65 16.09 18.36
CA LEU A 229 11.30 14.80 18.93
C LEU A 229 12.53 14.07 19.50
N LYS A 230 13.67 14.12 18.81
CA LYS A 230 14.95 13.60 19.31
C LYS A 230 15.35 14.21 20.64
N LYS A 231 15.15 15.52 20.81
CA LYS A 231 15.50 16.25 22.03
C LYS A 231 14.52 16.01 23.18
N TYR A 232 13.22 16.00 22.91
CA TYR A 232 12.18 16.05 23.94
C TYR A 232 11.48 14.71 24.19
N SER A 233 11.58 13.75 23.27
CA SER A 233 11.00 12.40 23.33
C SER A 233 12.01 11.26 23.11
N PRO A 234 13.21 11.28 23.72
CA PRO A 234 14.24 10.27 23.44
C PRO A 234 13.80 8.84 23.83
N ASP A 235 12.93 8.72 24.83
CA ASP A 235 12.56 7.44 25.46
C ASP A 235 11.09 7.03 25.24
N SER A 236 10.28 7.88 24.60
CA SER A 236 8.85 7.64 24.36
C SER A 236 8.56 7.78 22.87
N ARG A 237 7.54 7.06 22.37
CA ARG A 237 7.11 7.22 20.98
C ARG A 237 6.25 8.47 20.81
N ALA A 238 6.46 9.18 19.71
CA ALA A 238 5.52 10.19 19.24
C ALA A 238 4.54 9.57 18.24
N LEU A 239 3.26 9.89 18.35
CA LEU A 239 2.21 9.47 17.42
C LEU A 239 2.01 10.54 16.34
N VAL A 240 2.06 10.18 15.06
CA VAL A 240 1.73 11.09 13.96
C VAL A 240 0.28 10.90 13.52
N VAL A 241 -0.48 12.00 13.44
CA VAL A 241 -1.93 12.01 13.16
C VAL A 241 -2.33 13.18 12.27
N PRO A 242 -3.45 13.10 11.51
CA PRO A 242 -4.31 11.92 11.32
C PRO A 242 -3.62 10.84 10.49
N ALA A 243 -4.05 9.58 10.62
CA ALA A 243 -3.60 8.51 9.73
C ALA A 243 -3.91 8.82 8.26
N THR A 244 -2.99 8.44 7.37
CA THR A 244 -3.22 8.45 5.92
C THR A 244 -2.83 7.11 5.32
N ALA A 245 -3.38 6.79 4.15
CA ALA A 245 -2.96 5.62 3.40
C ALA A 245 -1.57 5.80 2.76
N HIS A 246 -1.22 7.04 2.40
CA HIS A 246 0.07 7.41 1.82
C HIS A 246 0.39 8.87 2.18
N GLY A 247 1.68 9.19 2.30
CA GLY A 247 2.17 10.55 2.48
C GLY A 247 1.88 11.44 1.27
N LEU A 248 0.68 12.03 1.24
CA LEU A 248 0.21 12.97 0.22
C LEU A 248 0.01 14.34 0.86
N TYR A 249 0.85 15.30 0.50
CA TYR A 249 0.89 16.64 1.07
C TYR A 249 0.65 17.71 0.01
N THR A 250 0.24 18.88 0.47
CA THR A 250 0.09 20.09 -0.36
C THR A 250 1.38 20.53 -1.05
N TRP A 251 2.55 20.12 -0.54
CA TRP A 251 3.87 20.41 -1.11
C TRP A 251 4.45 19.27 -1.97
N GLY A 252 3.83 18.08 -1.97
CA GLY A 252 4.32 16.92 -2.70
C GLY A 252 3.87 15.58 -2.13
N SER A 253 4.18 14.51 -2.87
CA SER A 253 3.76 13.13 -2.58
C SER A 253 4.99 12.23 -2.41
N PRO A 254 5.66 12.24 -1.24
CA PRO A 254 6.73 11.29 -0.91
C PRO A 254 6.25 9.84 -0.86
N ILE A 255 4.93 9.59 -0.78
CA ILE A 255 4.27 8.28 -0.62
C ILE A 255 4.52 7.67 0.76
N ASP A 256 5.79 7.61 1.19
CA ASP A 256 6.20 7.29 2.55
C ASP A 256 6.21 8.55 3.43
N GLU A 257 6.38 8.37 4.74
CA GLU A 257 6.30 9.47 5.70
C GLU A 257 7.61 10.26 5.79
N PRO A 258 7.58 11.60 5.94
CA PRO A 258 8.78 12.40 6.12
C PRO A 258 9.66 11.94 7.30
N LEU A 259 9.05 11.37 8.34
CA LEU A 259 9.79 10.88 9.51
C LEU A 259 10.53 9.56 9.26
N ASP A 260 10.19 8.77 8.23
CA ASP A 260 10.91 7.53 7.89
C ASP A 260 12.40 7.77 7.63
N VAL A 261 12.73 8.92 7.04
CA VAL A 261 14.10 9.29 6.67
C VAL A 261 14.71 10.40 7.53
N LEU A 262 13.90 11.09 8.33
CA LEU A 262 14.34 12.24 9.14
C LEU A 262 14.47 11.93 10.63
N ALA A 263 13.69 10.99 11.17
CA ALA A 263 13.62 10.77 12.60
C ALA A 263 14.75 9.86 13.12
N ASP A 264 15.55 10.38 14.06
CA ASP A 264 16.42 9.58 14.94
C ASP A 264 15.73 9.19 16.26
N SER A 265 14.44 9.51 16.39
CA SER A 265 13.62 9.25 17.58
C SER A 265 12.54 8.23 17.28
N ARG A 266 12.01 7.59 18.31
CA ARG A 266 10.94 6.60 18.14
C ARG A 266 9.63 7.33 17.81
N TRP A 267 8.97 6.90 16.75
CA TRP A 267 7.65 7.39 16.39
C TRP A 267 6.75 6.23 15.96
N ALA A 268 5.47 6.50 15.81
CA ALA A 268 4.48 5.57 15.32
C ALA A 268 3.40 6.32 14.56
N GLU A 269 2.74 5.59 13.66
CA GLU A 269 1.49 6.01 13.04
C GLU A 269 0.61 4.79 12.77
N ARG A 270 -0.62 5.05 12.34
CA ARG A 270 -1.50 4.02 11.79
C ARG A 270 -1.27 3.90 10.28
N ASP A 271 -0.25 3.14 9.91
CA ASP A 271 0.14 2.87 8.52
C ASP A 271 -0.90 2.01 7.78
N TYR A 272 -1.11 2.30 6.49
CA TYR A 272 -1.90 1.54 5.54
C TYR A 272 -1.63 0.03 5.58
N VAL A 273 -0.38 -0.35 5.30
CA VAL A 273 0.09 -1.74 5.34
C VAL A 273 0.54 -2.05 6.76
N PRO A 274 -0.04 -3.07 7.42
CA PRO A 274 0.33 -3.36 8.79
C PRO A 274 1.69 -4.06 8.84
N PHE A 275 2.75 -3.32 9.16
CA PHE A 275 4.06 -3.90 9.51
C PHE A 275 4.16 -4.32 10.99
N GLY A 276 3.05 -4.29 11.73
CA GLY A 276 2.94 -4.75 13.11
C GLY A 276 1.83 -5.78 13.29
N THR A 277 1.74 -6.35 14.49
CA THR A 277 0.78 -7.41 14.80
C THR A 277 -0.68 -6.97 14.60
N PRO A 278 -1.61 -7.91 14.34
CA PRO A 278 -3.03 -7.58 14.19
C PRO A 278 -3.60 -6.85 15.41
N GLY A 279 -3.13 -7.18 16.62
CA GLY A 279 -3.49 -6.49 17.85
C GLY A 279 -3.03 -5.03 17.88
N ASN A 280 -1.79 -4.75 17.48
CA ASN A 280 -1.29 -3.37 17.37
C ASN A 280 -2.11 -2.55 16.37
N ARG A 281 -2.48 -3.15 15.23
CA ARG A 281 -3.35 -2.49 14.24
C ARG A 281 -4.71 -2.10 14.85
N ARG A 282 -5.38 -3.03 15.54
CA ARG A 282 -6.68 -2.74 16.19
C ARG A 282 -6.58 -1.67 17.27
N ALA A 283 -5.49 -1.66 18.04
CA ALA A 283 -5.24 -0.60 19.01
C ALA A 283 -5.11 0.77 18.33
N MET A 284 -4.35 0.85 17.24
CA MET A 284 -4.20 2.07 16.46
C MET A 284 -5.49 2.47 15.72
N ASP A 285 -6.29 1.51 15.25
CA ASP A 285 -7.62 1.78 14.68
C ASP A 285 -8.53 2.45 15.73
N ALA A 286 -8.48 2.01 16.99
CA ALA A 286 -9.23 2.62 18.08
C ALA A 286 -8.80 4.06 18.36
N VAL A 287 -7.48 4.34 18.31
CA VAL A 287 -6.95 5.70 18.44
C VAL A 287 -7.46 6.59 17.30
N GLU A 288 -7.32 6.17 16.04
CA GLU A 288 -7.76 6.97 14.90
C GLU A 288 -9.27 7.23 14.92
N GLN A 289 -10.08 6.20 15.20
CA GLN A 289 -11.53 6.35 15.34
C GLN A 289 -11.89 7.34 16.45
N ALA A 290 -11.19 7.29 17.59
CA ALA A 290 -11.40 8.23 18.68
C ALA A 290 -11.05 9.67 18.28
N LEU A 291 -9.89 9.87 17.64
CA LEU A 291 -9.42 11.17 17.18
C LEU A 291 -10.36 11.82 16.16
N MET A 292 -11.09 11.03 15.38
CA MET A 292 -12.08 11.50 14.41
C MET A 292 -13.41 12.00 15.01
N THR A 293 -13.63 11.91 16.33
CA THR A 293 -14.92 12.27 16.95
C THR A 293 -15.14 13.77 17.16
N GLY A 294 -14.07 14.57 17.25
CA GLY A 294 -14.14 15.98 17.63
C GLY A 294 -14.68 16.23 19.04
N SER A 295 -14.69 15.20 19.89
CA SER A 295 -15.34 15.17 21.20
C SER A 295 -14.36 14.74 22.29
N ASP A 296 -14.73 14.88 23.56
CA ASP A 296 -13.97 14.31 24.67
C ASP A 296 -13.92 12.77 24.57
N VAL A 297 -12.72 12.21 24.70
CA VAL A 297 -12.45 10.77 24.76
C VAL A 297 -11.83 10.48 26.13
N PRO A 298 -12.66 10.14 27.13
CA PRO A 298 -12.17 9.82 28.46
C PRO A 298 -11.11 8.72 28.42
N GLY A 299 -10.00 8.93 29.13
CA GLY A 299 -8.91 7.96 29.21
C GLY A 299 -7.96 7.92 28.01
N LEU A 300 -8.13 8.78 26.98
CA LEU A 300 -7.26 8.82 25.79
C LEU A 300 -5.78 8.92 26.16
N GLY A 301 -5.44 9.84 27.09
CA GLY A 301 -4.05 10.01 27.54
C GLY A 301 -3.48 8.75 28.20
N ASP A 302 -4.24 8.10 29.09
CA ASP A 302 -3.80 6.89 29.78
C ASP A 302 -3.68 5.70 28.81
N TYR A 303 -4.55 5.64 27.79
CA TYR A 303 -4.49 4.64 26.72
C TYR A 303 -3.24 4.82 25.83
N LEU A 304 -2.97 6.06 25.38
CA LEU A 304 -1.78 6.37 24.59
C LEU A 304 -0.49 6.15 25.39
N SER A 305 -0.45 6.61 26.64
CA SER A 305 0.69 6.38 27.54
C SER A 305 0.95 4.89 27.76
N ARG A 306 -0.09 4.08 27.98
CA ARG A 306 0.01 2.61 28.04
C ARG A 306 0.63 2.02 26.77
N ALA A 307 0.29 2.55 25.60
CA ALA A 307 0.86 2.15 24.33
C ALA A 307 2.30 2.70 24.10
N GLY A 308 2.89 3.39 25.08
CA GLY A 308 4.21 4.00 24.95
C GLY A 308 4.23 5.28 24.11
N LEU A 309 3.06 5.87 23.85
CA LEU A 309 2.87 7.10 23.07
C LEU A 309 2.67 8.27 24.02
N TYR A 310 3.41 9.37 23.82
CA TYR A 310 3.32 10.55 24.68
C TYR A 310 2.97 11.81 23.89
N TYR A 311 3.84 12.20 22.97
CA TYR A 311 3.59 13.33 22.09
C TYR A 311 2.69 12.91 20.94
N VAL A 312 1.80 13.81 20.52
CA VAL A 312 0.98 13.67 19.33
C VAL A 312 1.36 14.78 18.34
N VAL A 313 1.86 14.38 17.17
CA VAL A 313 2.26 15.25 16.07
C VAL A 313 1.11 15.35 15.08
N VAL A 314 0.45 16.51 15.03
CA VAL A 314 -0.64 16.81 14.11
C VAL A 314 -0.05 17.38 12.82
N ARG A 315 -0.21 16.66 11.70
CA ARG A 315 0.22 17.06 10.34
C ARG A 315 -0.91 17.76 9.58
N ASN A 316 -0.86 19.09 9.54
CA ASN A 316 -1.87 19.95 8.90
C ASN A 316 -1.62 20.19 7.40
N ASP A 317 -0.48 19.74 6.88
CA ASP A 317 -0.01 19.97 5.51
C ASP A 317 -0.44 18.90 4.49
N LEU A 318 -1.22 17.91 4.92
CA LEU A 318 -1.83 16.87 4.09
C LEU A 318 -2.69 17.47 2.95
N ASP A 319 -2.67 16.86 1.76
CA ASP A 319 -3.54 17.28 0.65
C ASP A 319 -5.01 17.01 1.02
N PRO A 320 -5.88 18.03 1.13
CA PRO A 320 -7.27 17.84 1.50
C PRO A 320 -8.12 17.08 0.47
N ASP A 321 -7.62 16.92 -0.76
CA ASP A 321 -8.34 16.21 -1.83
C ASP A 321 -8.09 14.69 -1.82
N GLN A 322 -7.22 14.20 -0.93
CA GLN A 322 -6.91 12.78 -0.85
C GLN A 322 -8.10 11.96 -0.29
N VAL A 323 -8.27 10.74 -0.82
CA VAL A 323 -9.28 9.80 -0.31
C VAL A 323 -8.97 9.45 1.14
N GLY A 324 -9.98 9.56 2.01
CA GLY A 324 -9.81 9.32 3.45
C GLY A 324 -9.20 10.50 4.22
N TYR A 325 -9.14 11.71 3.64
CA TYR A 325 -8.74 12.90 4.38
C TYR A 325 -9.58 13.10 5.65
N VAL A 326 -8.91 13.27 6.79
CA VAL A 326 -9.53 13.65 8.06
C VAL A 326 -9.22 15.13 8.32
N PRO A 327 -10.23 16.01 8.47
CA PRO A 327 -9.99 17.39 8.84
C PRO A 327 -9.24 17.48 10.18
N THR A 328 -8.04 18.06 10.17
CA THR A 328 -7.18 18.11 11.36
C THR A 328 -7.79 18.90 12.50
N GLN A 329 -8.67 19.86 12.22
CA GLN A 329 -9.48 20.56 13.23
C GLN A 329 -10.28 19.59 14.11
N THR A 330 -10.77 18.48 13.56
CA THR A 330 -11.51 17.46 14.30
C THR A 330 -10.57 16.73 15.25
N VAL A 331 -9.40 16.34 14.77
CA VAL A 331 -8.36 15.67 15.58
C VAL A 331 -7.88 16.57 16.72
N LYS A 332 -7.57 17.83 16.42
CA LYS A 332 -7.16 18.82 17.42
C LYS A 332 -8.23 19.03 18.48
N ARG A 333 -9.49 19.19 18.05
CA ARG A 333 -10.61 19.36 18.97
C ARG A 333 -10.74 18.15 19.89
N THR A 334 -10.62 16.92 19.37
CA THR A 334 -10.62 15.71 20.20
C THR A 334 -9.48 15.75 21.23
N LEU A 335 -8.25 16.04 20.79
CA LEU A 335 -7.08 16.11 21.67
C LEU A 335 -7.29 17.12 22.81
N GLU A 336 -7.71 18.34 22.47
CA GLU A 336 -7.92 19.43 23.42
C GLU A 336 -9.05 19.13 24.42
N GLN A 337 -10.16 18.57 23.95
CA GLN A 337 -11.26 18.14 24.83
C GLN A 337 -10.84 16.97 25.73
N SER A 338 -9.93 16.11 25.26
CA SER A 338 -9.43 14.95 26.00
C SER A 338 -8.19 15.25 26.85
N GLY A 339 -7.89 16.53 27.13
CA GLY A 339 -6.85 16.94 28.07
C GLY A 339 -5.43 17.03 27.50
N TYR A 340 -5.26 17.11 26.18
CA TYR A 340 -3.99 17.47 25.55
C TYR A 340 -3.88 18.98 25.34
N ALA A 341 -2.65 19.50 25.38
CA ALA A 341 -2.35 20.91 25.10
C ALA A 341 -1.26 21.01 24.04
N ARG A 342 -1.35 22.03 23.17
CA ARG A 342 -0.32 22.31 22.17
C ARG A 342 0.93 22.86 22.84
N VAL A 343 2.08 22.25 22.55
CA VAL A 343 3.40 22.64 23.09
C VAL A 343 4.14 23.54 22.10
N THR A 344 4.13 23.18 20.82
CA THR A 344 4.84 23.93 19.77
C THR A 344 4.20 23.70 18.39
N GLY A 345 4.59 24.51 17.41
CA GLY A 345 4.23 24.32 16.02
C GLY A 345 5.31 24.83 15.06
N PHE A 346 5.48 24.16 13.93
CA PHE A 346 6.52 24.41 12.95
C PHE A 346 5.94 24.62 11.55
N GLY A 347 6.72 25.31 10.71
CA GLY A 347 6.35 25.55 9.31
C GLY A 347 5.41 26.74 9.10
N PRO A 348 5.01 26.99 7.83
CA PRO A 348 4.08 28.06 7.49
C PRO A 348 2.68 27.80 8.06
N VAL A 349 1.85 28.84 8.05
CA VAL A 349 0.41 28.68 8.30
C VAL A 349 -0.22 28.15 7.01
N VAL A 350 -0.85 27.00 7.09
CA VAL A 350 -1.57 26.32 6.01
C VAL A 350 -3.07 26.43 6.25
N THR A 351 -3.84 26.38 5.17
CA THR A 351 -5.30 26.42 5.21
C THR A 351 -5.81 24.98 5.17
N GLY A 352 -6.67 24.59 6.13
CA GLY A 352 -7.30 23.27 6.13
C GLY A 352 -8.38 23.20 5.07
N GLY A 353 -8.13 22.50 3.96
CA GLY A 353 -9.03 22.43 2.81
C GLY A 353 -8.61 23.35 1.65
N ARG A 354 -9.28 23.21 0.49
CA ARG A 354 -9.10 24.11 -0.66
C ARG A 354 -10.19 25.19 -0.70
N ILE A 355 -9.75 26.45 -0.71
CA ILE A 355 -10.63 27.61 -0.90
C ILE A 355 -10.78 27.83 -2.41
N ALA A 356 -12.03 27.89 -2.90
CA ALA A 356 -12.31 28.19 -4.30
C ALA A 356 -11.83 29.61 -4.68
N HIS A 357 -11.37 29.77 -5.92
CA HIS A 357 -10.94 31.08 -6.41
C HIS A 357 -12.13 32.06 -6.38
N HIS A 358 -11.91 33.26 -5.84
CA HIS A 358 -12.95 34.28 -5.60
C HIS A 358 -14.06 33.88 -4.60
N ALA A 359 -13.79 32.94 -3.68
CA ALA A 359 -14.68 32.71 -2.56
C ALA A 359 -14.88 34.03 -1.77
N PRO A 360 -16.12 34.37 -1.35
CA PRO A 360 -16.35 35.50 -0.46
C PRO A 360 -15.54 35.35 0.83
N LEU A 361 -15.10 36.46 1.43
CA LEU A 361 -14.34 36.45 2.69
C LEU A 361 -15.05 35.68 3.81
N GLN A 362 -16.39 35.68 3.83
CA GLN A 362 -17.19 34.92 4.78
C GLN A 362 -17.01 33.41 4.62
N VAL A 363 -16.76 32.93 3.39
CA VAL A 363 -16.47 31.53 3.10
C VAL A 363 -15.01 31.21 3.40
N GLU A 364 -14.07 32.10 3.06
CA GLU A 364 -12.66 31.93 3.42
C GLU A 364 -12.47 31.78 4.94
N GLY A 365 -13.23 32.55 5.73
CA GLY A 365 -13.20 32.51 7.19
C GLY A 365 -13.68 31.19 7.81
N LEU A 366 -14.29 30.28 7.04
CA LEU A 366 -14.68 28.95 7.51
C LEU A 366 -13.52 27.94 7.52
N TYR A 367 -12.42 28.25 6.82
CA TYR A 367 -11.29 27.34 6.68
C TYR A 367 -10.28 27.61 7.81
N PRO A 368 -9.96 26.61 8.65
CA PRO A 368 -8.99 26.78 9.73
C PRO A 368 -7.60 27.07 9.15
N ARG A 369 -6.83 27.88 9.86
CA ARG A 369 -5.47 28.28 9.48
C ARG A 369 -4.49 27.92 10.60
N GLU A 370 -3.64 26.95 10.34
CA GLU A 370 -2.82 26.30 11.37
C GLU A 370 -1.37 26.15 10.92
N ARG A 371 -0.43 25.99 11.85
CA ARG A 371 0.95 25.65 11.49
C ARG A 371 1.00 24.29 10.80
N ALA A 372 1.85 24.15 9.79
CA ALA A 372 1.98 22.91 9.01
C ALA A 372 2.13 21.66 9.90
N VAL A 373 2.90 21.76 10.98
CA VAL A 373 2.99 20.71 12.01
C VAL A 373 2.76 21.33 13.38
N GLU A 374 1.96 20.67 14.22
CA GLU A 374 1.74 21.05 15.62
C GLU A 374 1.98 19.85 16.54
N ILE A 375 2.60 20.06 17.70
CA ILE A 375 2.90 18.99 18.66
C ILE A 375 2.10 19.23 19.94
N TYR A 376 1.42 18.18 20.38
CA TYR A 376 0.56 18.13 21.55
C TYR A 376 1.12 17.18 22.61
N GLU A 377 0.91 17.51 23.88
CA GLU A 377 1.23 16.66 25.03
C GLU A 377 0.06 16.60 26.02
N PRO A 378 -0.04 15.56 26.87
CA PRO A 378 -1.00 15.54 27.96
C PRO A 378 -0.76 16.74 28.91
N ALA A 379 -1.82 17.40 29.37
CA ALA A 379 -1.70 18.50 30.35
C ALA A 379 -0.95 18.06 31.62
N SER A 380 -0.44 19.01 32.43
CA SER A 380 0.53 18.74 33.53
C SER A 380 0.08 17.76 34.63
N ASN A 381 -1.21 17.44 34.73
CA ASN A 381 -1.79 16.42 35.62
C ASN A 381 -2.39 15.22 34.84
N GLY A 382 -2.04 15.11 33.56
CA GLY A 382 -2.54 14.14 32.61
C GLY A 382 -1.84 12.79 32.73
N ALA A 383 -1.69 12.10 31.61
CA ALA A 383 -1.10 10.77 31.57
C ALA A 383 0.42 10.82 31.84
N PRO A 384 0.96 9.85 32.60
CA PRO A 384 2.39 9.80 32.87
C PRO A 384 3.19 9.58 31.58
N ARG A 385 4.42 10.08 31.54
CA ARG A 385 5.33 9.77 30.42
C ARG A 385 5.72 8.28 30.49
N PRO A 386 5.56 7.51 29.39
CA PRO A 386 5.92 6.10 29.38
C PRO A 386 7.44 5.92 29.39
N GLY A 387 7.89 4.93 30.17
CA GLY A 387 9.27 4.45 30.15
C GLY A 387 9.49 3.38 29.06
N GLN A 388 10.75 3.02 28.81
CA GLN A 388 11.11 2.00 27.80
C GLN A 388 10.74 0.58 28.24
N ALA A 389 10.83 0.30 29.54
CA ALA A 389 10.48 -0.98 30.16
C ALA A 389 10.02 -0.74 31.60
N GLY A 390 9.16 -1.60 32.10
CA GLY A 390 8.66 -1.54 33.47
C GLY A 390 8.32 -2.93 34.00
N LEU A 391 8.22 -3.02 35.32
CA LEU A 391 7.73 -4.21 36.02
C LEU A 391 6.41 -3.87 36.69
N SER A 392 5.48 -4.80 36.69
CA SER A 392 4.22 -4.69 37.40
C SER A 392 3.95 -5.98 38.16
N ALA A 393 3.31 -5.87 39.32
CA ALA A 393 2.97 -7.05 40.10
C ALA A 393 1.90 -7.85 39.36
N ILE A 394 2.10 -9.17 39.27
CA ILE A 394 1.13 -10.09 38.65
C ILE A 394 -0.25 -9.95 39.32
N ALA A 395 -0.27 -9.80 40.66
CA ALA A 395 -1.48 -9.61 41.45
C ALA A 395 -2.30 -8.36 41.04
N ASP A 396 -1.65 -7.37 40.43
CA ASP A 396 -2.32 -6.16 39.95
C ASP A 396 -2.88 -6.30 38.55
N THR A 397 -2.67 -7.42 37.84
CA THR A 397 -3.09 -7.52 36.43
C THR A 397 -4.58 -7.74 36.28
N ALA A 398 -5.20 -6.99 35.36
CA ALA A 398 -6.57 -7.22 34.90
C ALA A 398 -6.61 -8.19 33.72
N VAL A 399 -7.63 -9.04 33.69
CA VAL A 399 -7.96 -9.86 32.52
C VAL A 399 -9.13 -9.21 31.79
N VAL A 400 -8.96 -8.94 30.49
CA VAL A 400 -9.98 -8.27 29.68
C VAL A 400 -10.43 -9.20 28.56
N SER A 401 -11.73 -9.39 28.40
CA SER A 401 -12.30 -10.09 27.25
C SER A 401 -12.53 -9.11 26.10
N GLY A 402 -12.25 -9.55 24.86
CA GLY A 402 -12.31 -8.74 23.65
C GLY A 402 -10.93 -8.49 23.03
N GLY A 403 -10.82 -7.41 22.25
CA GLY A 403 -9.57 -6.97 21.63
C GLY A 403 -8.90 -5.79 22.36
N PRO A 404 -7.69 -5.40 21.95
CA PRO A 404 -6.94 -4.29 22.57
C PRO A 404 -7.65 -2.93 22.46
N GLU A 405 -8.57 -2.77 21.52
CA GLU A 405 -9.45 -1.60 21.42
C GLU A 405 -10.40 -1.45 22.63
N ALA A 406 -10.74 -2.54 23.32
CA ALA A 406 -11.60 -2.49 24.51
C ALA A 406 -10.93 -1.78 25.69
N LEU A 407 -9.60 -1.66 25.69
CA LEU A 407 -8.84 -0.97 26.73
C LEU A 407 -8.98 0.55 26.68
N LEU A 408 -9.37 1.15 25.54
CA LEU A 408 -9.54 2.60 25.43
C LEU A 408 -10.67 3.12 26.33
N PRO A 409 -11.93 2.66 26.21
CA PRO A 409 -12.99 3.10 27.12
C PRO A 409 -12.72 2.71 28.58
N LEU A 410 -12.00 1.59 28.82
CA LEU A 410 -11.59 1.17 30.16
C LEU A 410 -10.49 2.04 30.76
N ALA A 411 -9.71 2.76 29.96
CA ALA A 411 -8.65 3.63 30.46
C ALA A 411 -9.21 4.81 31.30
N ALA A 412 -10.48 5.15 31.10
CA ALA A 412 -11.19 6.14 31.92
C ALA A 412 -11.58 5.63 33.30
N ASP A 413 -11.66 4.31 33.49
CA ASP A 413 -12.06 3.71 34.77
C ASP A 413 -10.90 3.81 35.78
N PRO A 414 -11.10 4.47 36.93
CA PRO A 414 -10.08 4.57 37.98
C PRO A 414 -9.56 3.21 38.46
N SER A 415 -10.34 2.14 38.38
CA SER A 415 -9.93 0.79 38.78
C SER A 415 -8.94 0.14 37.79
N MET A 416 -8.91 0.63 36.54
CA MET A 416 -8.03 0.18 35.45
C MET A 416 -6.81 1.07 35.23
N ARG A 417 -6.83 2.30 35.77
CA ARG A 417 -5.76 3.28 35.59
C ARG A 417 -4.43 2.77 36.16
N GLY A 418 -3.37 2.82 35.35
CA GLY A 418 -2.03 2.32 35.71
C GLY A 418 -1.92 0.79 35.86
N ARG A 419 -3.02 0.05 35.69
CA ARG A 419 -3.09 -1.38 35.86
C ARG A 419 -2.58 -2.12 34.61
N PRO A 420 -1.66 -3.09 34.69
CA PRO A 420 -1.36 -3.94 33.54
C PRO A 420 -2.60 -4.76 33.16
N ALA A 421 -2.76 -5.04 31.87
CA ALA A 421 -3.89 -5.80 31.35
C ALA A 421 -3.40 -6.85 30.35
N VAL A 422 -4.00 -8.03 30.40
CA VAL A 422 -3.86 -9.08 29.40
C VAL A 422 -5.22 -9.38 28.80
N LEU A 423 -5.25 -9.81 27.53
CA LEU A 423 -6.50 -10.28 26.94
C LEU A 423 -6.76 -11.72 27.39
N THR A 424 -8.03 -12.07 27.54
CA THR A 424 -8.46 -13.43 27.96
C THR A 424 -7.98 -14.51 26.99
N GLY A 425 -7.77 -14.14 25.71
CA GLY A 425 -7.24 -15.03 24.68
C GLY A 425 -5.72 -15.11 24.61
N ASP A 426 -4.99 -14.27 25.35
CA ASP A 426 -3.52 -14.27 25.35
C ASP A 426 -2.96 -15.37 26.25
N ASN A 427 -1.78 -15.89 25.90
CA ASN A 427 -1.08 -16.83 26.77
C ASN A 427 -0.34 -16.07 27.89
N HIS A 428 -0.87 -16.13 29.11
CA HIS A 428 -0.31 -15.45 30.28
C HIS A 428 -0.04 -16.43 31.44
N PRO A 429 0.99 -17.30 31.33
CA PRO A 429 1.29 -18.30 32.35
C PRO A 429 1.63 -17.64 33.69
N GLY A 430 1.08 -18.18 34.79
CA GLY A 430 1.36 -17.71 36.15
C GLY A 430 0.43 -16.63 36.69
N LEU A 431 -0.53 -16.13 35.91
CA LEU A 431 -1.48 -15.11 36.36
C LEU A 431 -2.52 -15.62 37.39
N GLY A 432 -2.83 -16.91 37.37
CA GLY A 432 -3.91 -17.48 38.21
C GLY A 432 -5.27 -16.85 37.89
N THR A 433 -6.08 -16.59 38.92
CA THR A 433 -7.34 -15.85 38.79
C THR A 433 -7.08 -14.38 39.09
N ALA A 434 -7.19 -13.52 38.08
CA ALA A 434 -7.03 -12.08 38.25
C ALA A 434 -8.14 -11.49 39.14
N ALA A 435 -7.76 -10.54 40.00
CA ALA A 435 -8.69 -9.84 40.89
C ALA A 435 -9.68 -8.95 40.13
N VAL A 436 -9.28 -8.44 38.96
CA VAL A 436 -10.12 -7.64 38.07
C VAL A 436 -10.30 -8.41 36.77
N GLN A 437 -11.57 -8.67 36.44
CA GLN A 437 -11.96 -9.31 35.18
C GLN A 437 -13.02 -8.44 34.52
N VAL A 438 -12.75 -8.02 33.30
CA VAL A 438 -13.64 -7.15 32.53
C VAL A 438 -14.08 -7.89 31.29
N VAL A 439 -15.40 -7.92 31.05
CA VAL A 439 -15.97 -8.51 29.84
C VAL A 439 -16.32 -7.37 28.89
N GLY A 440 -15.58 -7.27 27.78
CA GLY A 440 -15.83 -6.29 26.72
C GLY A 440 -16.40 -6.95 25.45
N ASP A 441 -17.07 -6.14 24.63
CA ASP A 441 -17.67 -6.51 23.34
C ASP A 441 -16.90 -5.93 22.14
N GLY A 442 -15.63 -5.52 22.33
CA GLY A 442 -14.82 -4.85 21.30
C GLY A 442 -14.48 -5.74 20.09
N LEU A 443 -14.33 -7.05 20.29
CA LEU A 443 -13.99 -8.00 19.24
C LEU A 443 -15.23 -8.41 18.42
N ARG A 444 -15.71 -7.48 17.60
CA ARG A 444 -16.92 -7.64 16.78
C ARG A 444 -16.61 -8.36 15.47
N ARG A 445 -17.55 -9.19 15.01
CA ARG A 445 -17.53 -9.76 13.65
C ARG A 445 -17.90 -8.66 12.66
N ALA A 446 -16.96 -8.26 11.82
CA ALA A 446 -17.16 -7.22 10.80
C ALA A 446 -16.24 -7.50 9.61
N ASP A 447 -16.54 -6.86 8.48
CA ASP A 447 -15.66 -6.83 7.32
C ASP A 447 -14.84 -5.55 7.33
N THR A 448 -13.56 -5.66 6.98
CA THR A 448 -12.66 -4.51 6.87
C THR A 448 -12.11 -4.46 5.46
N ARG A 449 -12.42 -3.37 4.74
CA ARG A 449 -11.78 -3.06 3.47
C ARG A 449 -10.37 -2.55 3.70
N PHE A 450 -9.41 -3.44 3.52
CA PHE A 450 -8.01 -3.07 3.35
C PHE A 450 -7.90 -2.28 2.04
N GLY A 451 -7.24 -1.14 2.09
CA GLY A 451 -7.32 -0.09 1.04
C GLY A 451 -7.36 1.31 1.64
N LEU A 452 -7.89 1.41 2.87
CA LEU A 452 -8.14 2.65 3.59
C LEU A 452 -7.71 2.52 5.05
N VAL A 453 -7.48 3.67 5.70
CA VAL A 453 -7.09 3.74 7.13
C VAL A 453 -8.21 4.22 8.04
N ASN A 454 -9.29 4.75 7.49
CA ASN A 454 -10.48 5.18 8.23
C ASN A 454 -11.76 4.84 7.46
N SER A 455 -12.90 4.83 8.16
CA SER A 455 -14.24 4.57 7.61
C SER A 455 -14.32 3.32 6.73
N ASN A 456 -13.53 2.30 7.05
CA ASN A 456 -13.29 1.13 6.20
C ASN A 456 -13.78 -0.19 6.80
N THR A 457 -14.39 -0.16 7.98
CA THR A 457 -14.92 -1.33 8.67
C THR A 457 -16.44 -1.26 8.65
N SER A 458 -17.09 -2.39 8.35
CA SER A 458 -18.54 -2.51 8.29
C SER A 458 -19.18 -2.40 9.67
N TYR A 459 -20.51 -2.36 9.69
CA TYR A 459 -21.28 -2.67 10.88
C TYR A 459 -21.03 -4.11 11.35
N THR A 460 -21.47 -4.43 12.57
CA THR A 460 -21.34 -5.77 13.15
C THR A 460 -22.28 -6.77 12.47
N TYR A 461 -21.71 -7.88 12.04
CA TYR A 461 -22.42 -8.95 11.37
C TYR A 461 -23.14 -9.88 12.36
N THR A 462 -24.27 -10.43 11.92
CA THR A 462 -24.86 -11.63 12.55
C THR A 462 -23.94 -12.84 12.32
N PRO A 463 -24.13 -14.00 12.99
CA PRO A 463 -23.21 -15.15 12.85
C PRO A 463 -23.03 -15.69 11.43
N ASP A 464 -24.06 -15.63 10.59
CA ASP A 464 -24.07 -16.25 9.26
C ASP A 464 -23.98 -15.23 8.10
N GLN A 465 -24.01 -13.94 8.42
CA GLN A 465 -23.95 -12.90 7.42
C GLN A 465 -22.62 -12.95 6.64
N ARG A 466 -22.70 -12.65 5.34
CA ARG A 466 -21.58 -12.50 4.41
C ARG A 466 -21.73 -11.18 3.67
N ASN A 467 -20.64 -10.70 3.08
CA ASN A 467 -20.66 -9.53 2.20
C ASN A 467 -21.57 -9.84 1.00
N ASP A 468 -22.33 -8.84 0.54
CA ASP A 468 -23.13 -8.99 -0.69
C ASP A 468 -22.19 -9.24 -1.88
N SER A 469 -22.67 -9.95 -2.91
CA SER A 469 -21.87 -10.32 -4.09
C SER A 469 -21.21 -9.12 -4.78
N ASP A 470 -21.83 -7.95 -4.67
CA ASP A 470 -21.40 -6.70 -5.31
C ASP A 470 -20.56 -5.81 -4.36
N SER A 471 -20.21 -6.33 -3.18
CA SER A 471 -19.38 -5.64 -2.18
C SER A 471 -17.88 -5.79 -2.42
N ALA A 472 -17.46 -6.45 -3.50
CA ALA A 472 -16.06 -6.70 -3.84
C ALA A 472 -15.35 -5.48 -4.44
#